data_AF-A0A3D1BJC2-F1
#
_entry.id   AF-A0A3D1BJC2-F1
#
_cell.length_a   1.000
_cell.length_b   1.000
_cell.length_c   1.000
_cell.angle_alpha   90.00
_cell.angle_beta   90.00
_cell.angle_gamma   90.00
#
_symmetry.space_group_name_H-M   'P 1'
#
loop_
_entity.id
_entity.type
_entity.pdbx_description
1 polymer ?
#
loop_
_entity_poly.entity_id
_entity_poly.type
_entity_poly.pdbx_seq_one_letter_code
_entity_poly.pdbx_strand_id
1 'polypeptide(L)'
;MFLKPKWYTMLPEHLKPANDKVKRLEAFRKRLDLPHEALFMGIGISPWAVVKTQEYTLKDFRQKFPQLSEKELWRAVLASRFQVKLAFPAPGDLPLRELMRRMEHMDDIMKNIHTFDDLVSYILEMDKNILSTPFPDYSGIQDEINQILKE
;
A
#
# COMPACT_ATOMS: atom_id res chain seq x y z
N MET A 1 -15.04 25.77 -8.87
CA MET A 1 -15.28 24.32 -8.70
C MET A 1 -14.06 23.59 -9.25
N PHE A 2 -13.26 22.93 -8.41
CA PHE A 2 -12.08 22.19 -8.88
C PHE A 2 -12.54 20.82 -9.36
N LEU A 3 -12.57 20.60 -10.68
CA LEU A 3 -12.83 19.26 -11.23
C LEU A 3 -11.70 18.34 -10.77
N LYS A 4 -12.07 17.20 -10.17
CA LYS A 4 -11.11 16.22 -9.70
C LYS A 4 -10.43 15.55 -10.91
N PRO A 5 -9.10 15.41 -10.93
CA PRO A 5 -8.40 14.71 -12.01
C PRO A 5 -8.86 13.25 -12.14
N LYS A 6 -8.77 12.68 -13.36
CA LYS A 6 -9.15 11.27 -13.62
C LYS A 6 -8.43 10.28 -12.68
N TRP A 7 -7.12 10.45 -12.50
CA TRP A 7 -6.32 9.60 -11.60
C TRP A 7 -6.87 9.59 -10.17
N TYR A 8 -7.41 10.72 -9.68
CA TYR A 8 -7.97 10.82 -8.34
C TYR A 8 -9.29 10.06 -8.23
N THR A 9 -10.10 10.09 -9.29
CA THR A 9 -11.37 9.34 -9.34
C THR A 9 -11.18 7.83 -9.45
N MET A 10 -10.00 7.38 -9.89
CA MET A 10 -9.64 5.96 -9.94
C MET A 10 -9.22 5.41 -8.56
N LEU A 11 -8.84 6.28 -7.61
CA LEU A 11 -8.39 5.85 -6.29
C LEU A 11 -9.57 5.39 -5.43
N PRO A 12 -9.43 4.28 -4.70
CA PRO A 12 -10.39 3.93 -3.66
C PRO A 12 -10.40 5.00 -2.56
N GLU A 13 -11.51 5.13 -1.83
CA GLU A 13 -11.72 6.22 -0.88
C GLU A 13 -10.58 6.36 0.15
N HIS A 14 -10.05 5.25 0.67
CA HIS A 14 -8.99 5.26 1.67
C HIS A 14 -7.61 5.69 1.11
N LEU A 15 -7.46 5.72 -0.21
CA LEU A 15 -6.26 6.20 -0.90
C LEU A 15 -6.44 7.59 -1.50
N LYS A 16 -7.54 8.30 -1.22
CA LYS A 16 -7.69 9.69 -1.66
C LYS A 16 -6.89 10.63 -0.77
N PRO A 17 -5.80 11.26 -1.26
CA PRO A 17 -4.98 12.13 -0.44
C PRO A 17 -5.68 13.48 -0.20
N ALA A 18 -5.13 14.24 0.74
CA ALA A 18 -5.60 15.59 1.05
C ALA A 18 -5.51 16.55 -0.15
N ASN A 19 -6.34 17.60 -0.17
CA ASN A 19 -6.49 18.46 -1.34
C ASN A 19 -5.20 19.17 -1.78
N ASP A 20 -4.33 19.51 -0.84
CA ASP A 20 -3.00 20.09 -1.09
C ASP A 20 -2.09 19.10 -1.84
N LYS A 21 -2.06 17.82 -1.40
CA LYS A 21 -1.35 16.73 -2.10
C LYS A 21 -1.93 16.50 -3.49
N VAL A 22 -3.26 16.52 -3.64
CA VAL A 22 -3.91 16.39 -4.96
C VAL A 22 -3.43 17.47 -5.92
N LYS A 23 -3.33 18.72 -5.46
CA LYS A 23 -2.81 19.83 -6.30
C LYS A 23 -1.36 19.61 -6.70
N ARG A 24 -0.52 19.18 -5.77
CA ARG A 24 0.91 18.91 -6.00
C ARG A 24 1.12 17.74 -6.97
N LEU A 25 0.43 16.63 -6.74
CA LEU A 25 0.47 15.45 -7.63
C LEU A 25 -0.04 15.78 -9.03
N GLU A 26 -1.11 16.56 -9.16
CA GLU A 26 -1.62 16.98 -10.48
C GLU A 26 -0.66 17.95 -11.19
N ALA A 27 -0.04 18.88 -10.46
CA ALA A 27 0.98 19.76 -11.02
C ALA A 27 2.22 18.96 -11.48
N PHE A 28 2.68 18.01 -10.65
CA PHE A 28 3.76 17.09 -10.97
C PHE A 28 3.47 16.28 -12.24
N ARG A 29 2.28 15.66 -12.30
CA ARG A 29 1.80 14.91 -13.46
C ARG A 29 1.85 15.73 -14.74
N LYS A 30 1.30 16.95 -14.71
CA LYS A 30 1.28 17.84 -15.89
C LYS A 30 2.67 18.28 -16.31
N ARG A 31 3.56 18.56 -15.35
CA ARG A 31 4.94 19.00 -15.62
C ARG A 31 5.73 17.95 -16.40
N LEU A 32 5.50 16.67 -16.10
CA LEU A 32 6.19 15.54 -16.74
C LEU A 32 5.33 14.84 -17.82
N ASP A 33 4.19 15.44 -18.18
CA ASP A 33 3.20 14.86 -19.10
C ASP A 33 2.85 13.38 -18.80
N LEU A 34 2.73 13.05 -17.50
CA LEU A 34 2.44 11.68 -17.09
C LEU A 34 0.98 11.31 -17.40
N PRO A 35 0.75 10.11 -17.98
CA PRO A 35 -0.58 9.55 -18.07
C PRO A 35 -1.24 9.45 -16.68
N HIS A 36 -2.57 9.58 -16.63
CA HIS A 36 -3.33 9.44 -15.39
C HIS A 36 -3.12 8.07 -14.74
N GLU A 37 -3.04 7.03 -15.57
CA GLU A 37 -2.83 5.65 -15.20
C GLU A 37 -1.43 5.45 -14.58
N ALA A 38 -0.40 6.13 -15.10
CA ALA A 38 0.95 6.07 -14.56
C ALA A 38 1.02 6.66 -13.14
N LEU A 39 0.42 7.84 -12.93
CA LEU A 39 0.35 8.44 -11.59
C LEU A 39 -0.50 7.58 -10.63
N PHE A 40 -1.64 7.07 -11.09
CA PHE A 40 -2.49 6.18 -10.30
C PHE A 40 -1.71 4.94 -9.82
N MET A 41 -0.98 4.28 -10.72
CA MET A 41 -0.14 3.13 -10.39
C MET A 41 0.99 3.52 -9.42
N GLY A 42 1.68 4.63 -9.66
CA GLY A 42 2.75 5.13 -8.78
C GLY A 42 2.26 5.44 -7.36
N ILE A 43 1.05 5.98 -7.21
CA ILE A 43 0.41 6.14 -5.89
C ILE A 43 0.12 4.75 -5.29
N GLY A 44 -0.43 3.82 -6.07
CA GLY A 44 -0.80 2.48 -5.61
C GLY A 44 0.37 1.64 -5.09
N ILE A 45 1.58 1.83 -5.64
CA ILE A 45 2.81 1.17 -5.18
C ILE A 45 3.62 2.00 -4.18
N SER A 46 3.10 3.13 -3.69
CA SER A 46 3.80 3.94 -2.70
C SER A 46 3.75 3.29 -1.30
N PRO A 47 4.78 3.47 -0.46
CA PRO A 47 4.72 3.07 0.96
C PRO A 47 3.51 3.68 1.68
N TRP A 48 3.14 4.93 1.33
CA TRP A 48 1.97 5.60 1.86
C TRP A 48 0.68 4.80 1.58
N ALA A 49 0.50 4.30 0.36
CA ALA A 49 -0.68 3.52 0.00
C ALA A 49 -0.71 2.16 0.73
N VAL A 50 0.44 1.53 0.98
CA VAL A 50 0.52 0.31 1.79
C VAL A 50 0.01 0.59 3.20
N VAL A 51 0.54 1.64 3.86
CA VAL A 51 0.14 2.05 5.22
C VAL A 51 -1.37 2.32 5.25
N LYS A 52 -1.89 3.17 4.36
CA LYS A 52 -3.32 3.52 4.31
C LYS A 52 -4.23 2.33 4.04
N THR A 53 -3.78 1.38 3.23
CA THR A 53 -4.54 0.15 2.97
C THR A 53 -4.60 -0.73 4.22
N GLN A 54 -3.51 -0.85 4.99
CA GLN A 54 -3.54 -1.65 6.22
C GLN A 54 -4.37 -0.97 7.31
N GLU A 55 -4.24 0.35 7.49
CA GLU A 55 -5.09 1.13 8.42
C GLU A 55 -6.58 0.94 8.10
N TYR A 56 -6.93 1.04 6.81
CA TYR A 56 -8.30 0.83 6.35
C TYR A 56 -8.78 -0.60 6.62
N THR A 57 -7.96 -1.61 6.29
CA THR A 57 -8.28 -3.02 6.52
C THR A 57 -8.50 -3.32 8.00
N LEU A 58 -7.65 -2.79 8.88
CA LEU A 58 -7.81 -2.95 10.33
C LEU A 58 -9.12 -2.31 10.81
N LYS A 59 -9.44 -1.10 10.34
CA LYS A 59 -10.69 -0.42 10.68
C LYS A 59 -11.91 -1.23 10.23
N ASP A 60 -11.89 -1.77 9.02
CA ASP A 60 -12.96 -2.61 8.47
C ASP A 60 -13.12 -3.91 9.30
N PHE A 61 -12.02 -4.57 9.68
CA PHE A 61 -12.08 -5.77 10.52
C PHE A 61 -12.56 -5.48 11.94
N ARG A 62 -12.17 -4.36 12.56
CA ARG A 62 -12.73 -3.94 13.86
C ARG A 62 -14.26 -3.78 13.81
N GLN A 63 -14.79 -3.29 12.69
CA GLN A 63 -16.23 -3.12 12.50
C GLN A 63 -16.94 -4.46 12.27
N LYS A 64 -16.33 -5.36 11.48
CA LYS A 64 -16.92 -6.66 11.13
C LYS A 64 -16.80 -7.71 12.24
N PHE A 65 -15.74 -7.63 13.05
CA PHE A 65 -15.39 -8.61 14.07
C PHE A 65 -15.05 -7.95 15.41
N PRO A 66 -15.99 -7.22 16.04
CA PRO A 66 -15.74 -6.46 17.27
C PRO A 66 -15.36 -7.33 18.48
N GLN A 67 -15.59 -8.63 18.41
CA GLN A 67 -15.25 -9.60 19.46
C GLN A 67 -13.79 -10.07 19.42
N LEU A 68 -13.07 -9.86 18.32
CA LEU A 68 -11.68 -10.29 18.19
C LEU A 68 -10.75 -9.35 18.96
N SER A 69 -9.70 -9.91 19.55
CA SER A 69 -8.62 -9.12 20.12
C SER A 69 -7.85 -8.35 19.04
N GLU A 70 -7.17 -7.27 19.43
CA GLU A 70 -6.30 -6.52 18.53
C GLU A 70 -5.28 -7.42 17.82
N LYS A 71 -4.70 -8.39 18.54
CA LYS A 71 -3.72 -9.32 17.99
C LYS A 71 -4.31 -10.21 16.89
N GLU A 72 -5.54 -10.69 17.08
CA GLU A 72 -6.26 -11.49 16.10
C GLU A 72 -6.64 -10.65 14.86
N LEU A 73 -7.03 -9.39 15.07
CA LEU A 73 -7.30 -8.45 13.98
C LEU A 73 -6.04 -8.18 13.16
N TRP A 74 -4.89 -7.97 13.81
CA TRP A 74 -3.60 -7.78 13.11
C TRP A 74 -3.20 -9.03 12.32
N ARG A 75 -3.41 -10.23 12.88
CA ARG A 75 -3.22 -11.50 12.16
C ARG A 75 -4.12 -11.58 10.93
N ALA A 76 -5.38 -11.16 11.04
CA ALA A 76 -6.30 -11.12 9.91
C ALA A 76 -5.85 -10.13 8.82
N VAL A 77 -5.35 -8.94 9.20
CA VAL A 77 -4.78 -7.96 8.26
C VAL A 77 -3.61 -8.59 7.49
N LEU A 78 -2.67 -9.23 8.18
CA LEU A 78 -1.54 -9.90 7.55
C LEU A 78 -1.98 -11.03 6.61
N ALA A 79 -2.92 -11.88 7.05
CA ALA A 79 -3.48 -12.94 6.23
C ALA A 79 -4.16 -12.40 4.97
N SER A 80 -4.91 -11.30 5.08
CA SER A 80 -5.52 -10.64 3.92
C SER A 80 -4.46 -10.14 2.95
N ARG A 81 -3.33 -9.58 3.42
CA ARG A 81 -2.23 -9.17 2.55
C ARG A 81 -1.60 -10.35 1.81
N PHE A 82 -1.38 -11.48 2.49
CA PHE A 82 -0.89 -12.69 1.84
C PHE A 82 -1.88 -13.20 0.78
N GLN A 83 -3.17 -13.28 1.09
CA GLN A 83 -4.19 -13.74 0.15
C GLN A 83 -4.22 -12.90 -1.14
N VAL A 84 -4.12 -11.57 -1.02
CA VAL A 84 -4.06 -10.69 -2.20
C VAL A 84 -2.84 -11.00 -3.07
N LYS A 85 -1.67 -11.20 -2.46
CA LYS A 85 -0.43 -11.54 -3.21
C LYS A 85 -0.49 -12.91 -3.86
N LEU A 86 -1.12 -13.88 -3.20
CA LEU A 86 -1.32 -15.22 -3.76
C LEU A 86 -2.29 -15.21 -4.93
N ALA A 87 -3.38 -14.42 -4.84
CA ALA A 87 -4.39 -14.32 -5.88
C ALA A 87 -3.94 -13.46 -7.07
N PHE A 88 -3.17 -12.41 -6.82
CA PHE A 88 -2.74 -11.42 -7.81
C PHE A 88 -1.23 -11.14 -7.67
N PRO A 89 -0.36 -12.10 -8.04
CA PRO A 89 1.08 -11.92 -7.92
C PRO A 89 1.57 -10.82 -8.85
N ALA A 90 2.44 -9.95 -8.34
CA ALA A 90 3.04 -8.84 -9.07
C ALA A 90 4.56 -9.05 -9.25
N PRO A 91 5.18 -8.45 -10.29
CA PRO A 91 6.63 -8.39 -10.38
C PRO A 91 7.24 -7.78 -9.11
N GLY A 92 8.27 -8.43 -8.56
CA GLY A 92 8.91 -8.03 -7.31
C GLY A 92 8.34 -8.68 -6.06
N ASP A 93 7.22 -9.41 -6.15
CA ASP A 93 6.73 -10.22 -5.03
C ASP A 93 7.74 -11.30 -4.60
N LEU A 94 7.64 -11.72 -3.33
CA LEU A 94 8.30 -12.92 -2.87
C LEU A 94 7.83 -14.14 -3.70
N PRO A 95 8.72 -15.13 -3.94
CA PRO A 95 8.32 -16.36 -4.62
C PRO A 95 7.10 -16.99 -3.96
N LEU A 96 6.17 -17.55 -4.75
CA LEU A 96 4.92 -18.12 -4.26
C LEU A 96 5.13 -19.10 -3.10
N ARG A 97 6.14 -19.97 -3.20
CA ARG A 97 6.50 -20.92 -2.14
C ARG A 97 6.89 -20.24 -0.83
N GLU A 98 7.59 -19.11 -0.91
CA GLU A 98 7.99 -18.34 0.27
C GLU A 98 6.78 -17.63 0.90
N LEU A 99 5.85 -17.11 0.10
CA LEU A 99 4.58 -16.55 0.60
C LEU A 99 3.74 -17.60 1.32
N MET A 100 3.60 -18.79 0.72
CA MET A 100 2.89 -19.92 1.34
C MET A 100 3.55 -20.35 2.65
N ARG A 101 4.87 -20.52 2.66
CA ARG A 101 5.64 -20.86 3.87
C ARG A 101 5.43 -19.82 4.97
N ARG A 102 5.46 -18.52 4.65
CA ARG A 102 5.21 -17.45 5.64
C ARG A 102 3.79 -17.49 6.20
N MET A 103 2.80 -17.81 5.35
CA MET A 103 1.41 -17.97 5.78
C MET A 103 1.24 -19.18 6.70
N GLU A 104 1.91 -20.31 6.42
CA GLU A 104 1.94 -21.50 7.29
C GLU A 104 2.60 -21.21 8.65
N HIS A 105 3.64 -20.37 8.67
CA HIS A 105 4.38 -19.96 9.87
C HIS A 105 3.92 -18.60 10.43
N MET A 106 2.66 -18.22 10.21
CA MET A 106 2.16 -16.90 10.61
C MET A 106 2.22 -16.68 12.12
N ASP A 107 2.03 -17.72 12.95
CA ASP A 107 2.18 -17.61 14.40
C ASP A 107 3.59 -17.18 14.82
N ASP A 108 4.63 -17.63 14.11
CA ASP A 108 6.01 -17.23 14.39
C ASP A 108 6.29 -15.77 14.01
N ILE A 109 5.69 -15.31 12.90
CA ILE A 109 5.76 -13.89 12.51
C ILE A 109 5.07 -13.02 13.57
N MET A 110 3.87 -13.41 14.00
CA MET A 110 3.08 -12.65 14.96
C MET A 110 3.73 -12.55 16.34
N LYS A 111 4.63 -13.46 16.74
CA LYS A 111 5.37 -13.36 18.01
C LYS A 111 6.19 -12.08 18.11
N ASN A 112 6.72 -11.58 16.99
CA ASN A 112 7.60 -10.41 16.94
C ASN A 112 6.86 -9.08 16.66
N ILE A 113 5.53 -9.12 16.49
CA ILE A 113 4.71 -7.93 16.20
C ILE A 113 4.05 -7.46 17.50
N HIS A 114 4.52 -6.38 18.11
CA HIS A 114 3.98 -5.90 19.39
C HIS A 114 3.00 -4.73 19.21
N THR A 115 3.11 -4.04 18.09
CA THR A 115 2.26 -2.91 17.70
C THR A 115 1.74 -3.09 16.28
N PHE A 116 0.74 -2.29 15.91
CA PHE A 116 0.29 -2.24 14.51
C PHE A 116 1.39 -1.70 13.58
N ASP A 117 2.23 -0.78 14.07
CA ASP A 117 3.36 -0.24 13.30
C ASP A 117 4.42 -1.31 12.99
N ASP A 118 4.63 -2.28 13.90
CA ASP A 118 5.50 -3.43 13.64
C ASP A 118 4.94 -4.30 12.49
N LEU A 119 3.62 -4.50 12.45
CA LEU A 119 2.96 -5.23 11.37
C LEU A 119 3.11 -4.48 10.04
N VAL A 120 2.86 -3.18 10.03
CA VAL A 120 2.99 -2.36 8.81
C VAL A 120 4.44 -2.36 8.34
N SER A 121 5.41 -2.26 9.25
CA SER A 121 6.84 -2.34 8.94
C SER A 121 7.22 -3.70 8.34
N TYR A 122 6.69 -4.79 8.88
CA TYR A 122 6.86 -6.13 8.31
C TYR A 122 6.32 -6.22 6.88
N ILE A 123 5.13 -5.67 6.62
CA ILE A 123 4.51 -5.67 5.29
C ILE A 123 5.32 -4.82 4.31
N LEU A 124 5.79 -3.64 4.73
CA LEU A 124 6.64 -2.78 3.91
C LEU A 124 7.97 -3.47 3.55
N GLU A 125 8.60 -4.15 4.49
CA GLU A 125 9.84 -4.91 4.24
C GLU A 125 9.59 -6.09 3.29
N MET A 126 8.46 -6.78 3.44
CA MET A 126 8.04 -7.82 2.50
C MET A 126 7.82 -7.24 1.08
N ASP A 127 7.24 -6.05 1.00
CA ASP A 127 6.90 -5.37 -0.25
C ASP A 127 8.06 -4.59 -0.85
N LYS A 128 9.21 -4.50 -0.17
CA LYS A 128 10.30 -3.59 -0.54
C LYS A 128 10.70 -3.68 -2.00
N ASN A 129 10.71 -4.88 -2.56
CA ASN A 129 11.09 -5.09 -3.96
C ASN A 129 10.04 -4.50 -4.90
N ILE A 130 8.74 -4.64 -4.61
CA ILE A 130 7.67 -4.00 -5.38
C ILE A 130 7.76 -2.48 -5.25
N LEU A 131 7.96 -1.99 -4.02
CA LEU A 131 8.10 -0.56 -3.71
C LEU A 131 9.34 0.06 -4.37
N SER A 132 10.34 -0.78 -4.67
CA SER A 132 11.59 -0.39 -5.34
C SER A 132 11.61 -0.79 -6.82
N THR A 133 10.60 -1.50 -7.33
CA THR A 133 10.55 -1.93 -8.74
C THR A 133 10.12 -0.72 -9.54
N PRO A 134 11.03 -0.12 -10.30
CA PRO A 134 10.69 1.07 -11.05
C PRO A 134 9.77 0.63 -12.20
N PHE A 135 8.67 1.37 -12.45
CA PHE A 135 8.52 1.87 -13.83
C PHE A 135 9.89 2.35 -14.24
N PRO A 136 10.55 1.94 -15.34
CA PRO A 136 11.95 2.26 -15.59
C PRO A 136 12.29 3.71 -15.22
N ASP A 137 12.73 3.92 -13.96
CA ASP A 137 12.66 5.24 -13.30
C ASP A 137 14.06 5.79 -13.30
N TYR A 138 14.54 6.04 -14.51
CA TYR A 138 15.77 6.80 -14.70
C TYR A 138 15.59 8.28 -14.30
N SER A 139 14.43 8.66 -13.75
CA SER A 139 13.95 10.04 -13.62
C SER A 139 13.58 10.48 -12.19
N GLY A 140 13.54 9.59 -11.19
CA GLY A 140 13.11 9.91 -9.82
C GLY A 140 11.61 10.20 -9.66
N ILE A 141 10.77 9.70 -10.57
CA ILE A 141 9.32 9.92 -10.56
C ILE A 141 8.68 9.32 -9.31
N GLN A 142 9.03 8.08 -8.96
CA GLN A 142 8.43 7.40 -7.82
C GLN A 142 8.85 8.07 -6.50
N ASP A 143 10.09 8.55 -6.41
CA ASP A 143 10.60 9.27 -5.24
C ASP A 143 9.83 10.57 -5.01
N GLU A 144 9.55 11.34 -6.06
CA GLU A 144 8.76 12.57 -5.95
C GLU A 144 7.30 12.27 -5.52
N ILE A 145 6.69 11.22 -6.06
CA ILE A 145 5.34 10.77 -5.62
C ILE A 145 5.37 10.43 -4.13
N ASN A 146 6.36 9.64 -3.70
CA ASN A 146 6.51 9.23 -2.30
C ASN A 146 6.71 10.45 -1.39
N GLN A 147 7.52 11.43 -1.81
CA GLN A 147 7.78 12.64 -1.06
C GLN A 147 6.50 13.49 -0.90
N ILE A 148 5.76 13.73 -1.99
CA ILE A 148 4.49 14.48 -1.93
C ILE A 148 3.47 13.78 -1.02
N LEU A 149 3.43 12.44 -1.01
CA LEU A 149 2.50 11.67 -0.19
C LEU A 149 2.91 11.61 1.30
N LYS A 150 4.21 11.71 1.61
CA LYS A 150 4.75 11.65 2.98
C LYS A 150 4.54 12.93 3.78
N GLU A 151 4.71 14.09 3.15
CA GLU A 151 4.53 15.42 3.76
C GLU A 151 3.12 15.67 4.31
#